data_AF-A0A8T1I8R5-F1
#
_entry.id   AF-A0A8T1I8R5-F1
#
_cell.length_a   1.000
_cell.length_b   1.000
_cell.length_c   1.000
_cell.angle_alpha   90.00
_cell.angle_beta   90.00
_cell.angle_gamma   90.00
#
_symmetry.space_group_name_H-M   'P 1'
#
loop_
_entity.id
_entity.type
_entity.pdbx_description
1 polymer ?
#
loop_
_entity_poly.entity_id
_entity_poly.type
_entity_poly.pdbx_seq_one_letter_code
_entity_poly.pdbx_strand_id
1 'polypeptide(L)'
;MRNALAELAMRLVDAGDREEFRKADGVTAIVDHLARILEEQATLKYKWKTSEVFGATWEEYEVHDSLQFTLVALCHASIDSDIAAEMHELGTIETLFQTLSVLPEQRSDYVPFILEGLRNLCGSDCGYTNSPTDLVQSMWEILLSDKTSLYWQELAAEVLTNILVIEPSRAAASPERLSATLSLFLHAVTVPDTANFGIAVSDLLCNLCCDQACCLLLICELDTRRPRGHLRHSGVVYLAQLTEKTQDDALKQSMEALVHNLSWSDPAGKRSIQKLALSSFMNCFATISS
;
A
#
# COMPACT_ATOMS: atom_id res chain seq x y z
N MET A 1 25.81 -2.39 -19.93
CA MET A 1 25.02 -1.92 -18.77
C MET A 1 23.75 -2.74 -18.57
N ARG A 2 22.90 -2.91 -19.60
CA ARG A 2 21.69 -3.75 -19.57
C ARG A 2 21.85 -5.11 -18.86
N ASN A 3 22.81 -5.95 -19.29
CA ASN A 3 23.00 -7.28 -18.69
C ASN A 3 23.37 -7.23 -17.20
N ALA A 4 24.13 -6.22 -16.78
CA ALA A 4 24.51 -6.05 -15.38
C ALA A 4 23.32 -5.62 -14.52
N LEU A 5 22.49 -4.69 -15.01
CA LEU A 5 21.25 -4.29 -14.31
C LEU A 5 20.24 -5.44 -14.25
N ALA A 6 20.11 -6.22 -15.32
CA ALA A 6 19.24 -7.39 -15.35
C ALA A 6 19.71 -8.47 -14.36
N GLU A 7 21.02 -8.75 -14.33
CA GLU A 7 21.58 -9.69 -13.35
C GLU A 7 21.38 -9.18 -11.92
N LEU A 8 21.65 -7.89 -11.68
CA LEU A 8 21.42 -7.27 -10.38
C LEU A 8 19.95 -7.41 -9.94
N ALA A 9 19.01 -7.05 -10.81
CA ALA A 9 17.58 -7.15 -10.53
C ALA A 9 17.16 -8.58 -10.14
N MET A 10 17.74 -9.61 -10.78
CA MET A 10 17.47 -11.00 -10.46
C MET A 10 18.12 -11.47 -9.15
N ARG A 11 19.33 -10.99 -8.86
CA ARG A 11 20.12 -11.41 -7.69
C ARG A 11 19.62 -10.85 -6.38
N LEU A 12 19.15 -9.60 -6.38
CA LEU A 12 18.68 -8.91 -5.17
C LEU A 12 17.42 -9.52 -4.52
N VAL A 13 16.82 -10.55 -5.14
CA VAL A 13 15.79 -11.38 -4.50
C VAL A 13 16.38 -12.15 -3.31
N ASP A 14 17.65 -12.56 -3.38
CA ASP A 14 18.34 -13.28 -2.31
C ASP A 14 18.87 -12.32 -1.24
N ALA A 15 18.78 -12.72 0.03
CA ALA A 15 19.23 -11.91 1.15
C ALA A 15 20.76 -11.78 1.23
N GLY A 16 21.51 -12.84 0.87
CA GLY A 16 22.97 -12.81 0.85
C GLY A 16 23.49 -11.87 -0.23
N ASP A 17 22.88 -11.91 -1.42
CA ASP A 17 23.23 -11.01 -2.52
C ASP A 17 22.90 -9.54 -2.20
N ARG A 18 21.83 -9.25 -1.45
CA ARG A 18 21.52 -7.90 -0.96
C ARG A 18 22.61 -7.36 -0.05
N GLU A 19 23.11 -8.17 0.86
CA GLU A 19 24.19 -7.78 1.78
C GLU A 19 25.53 -7.54 1.04
N GLU A 20 25.87 -8.38 0.05
CA GLU A 20 27.04 -8.14 -0.81
C GLU A 20 26.90 -6.86 -1.64
N PHE A 21 25.71 -6.64 -2.22
CA PHE A 21 25.38 -5.43 -2.97
C PHE A 21 25.53 -4.17 -2.12
N ARG A 22 24.99 -4.19 -0.89
CA ARG A 22 25.12 -3.10 0.07
C ARG A 22 26.58 -2.78 0.38
N LYS A 23 27.39 -3.81 0.69
CA LYS A 23 28.84 -3.66 0.97
C LYS A 23 29.64 -3.11 -0.20
N ALA A 24 29.16 -3.27 -1.42
CA ALA A 24 29.79 -2.78 -2.64
C ALA A 24 29.34 -1.38 -3.05
N ASP A 25 28.77 -0.58 -2.13
CA ASP A 25 28.16 0.74 -2.39
C ASP A 25 27.03 0.69 -3.44
N GLY A 26 26.39 -0.49 -3.57
CA GLY A 26 25.39 -0.74 -4.59
C GLY A 26 24.15 0.14 -4.44
N VAL A 27 23.73 0.41 -3.19
CA VAL A 27 22.56 1.26 -2.89
C VAL A 27 22.75 2.67 -3.44
N THR A 28 23.88 3.30 -3.12
CA THR A 28 24.26 4.61 -3.65
C THR A 28 24.30 4.59 -5.18
N ALA A 29 24.92 3.56 -5.76
CA ALA A 29 25.07 3.46 -7.21
C ALA A 29 23.72 3.34 -7.94
N ILE A 30 22.78 2.53 -7.43
CA ILE A 30 21.48 2.32 -8.10
C ILE A 30 20.53 3.52 -7.91
N VAL A 31 20.58 4.19 -6.76
CA VAL A 31 19.78 5.39 -6.51
C VAL A 31 20.32 6.57 -7.33
N ASP A 32 21.64 6.78 -7.38
CA ASP A 32 22.27 7.78 -8.26
C ASP A 32 21.95 7.51 -9.72
N HIS A 33 21.95 6.24 -10.14
CA HIS A 33 21.59 5.85 -11.49
C HIS A 33 20.17 6.31 -11.87
N LEU A 34 19.18 6.06 -11.00
CA LEU A 34 17.81 6.53 -11.22
C LEU A 34 17.72 8.07 -11.21
N ALA A 35 18.31 8.72 -10.20
CA ALA A 35 18.27 10.17 -10.03
C ALA A 35 18.83 10.89 -11.27
N ARG A 36 19.99 10.45 -11.76
CA ARG A 36 20.63 11.04 -12.94
C ARG A 36 19.79 10.87 -14.20
N ILE A 37 19.22 9.68 -14.42
CA ILE A 37 18.29 9.47 -15.55
C ILE A 37 17.12 10.46 -15.44
N LEU A 38 16.50 10.60 -14.27
CA LEU A 38 15.38 11.53 -14.09
C LEU A 38 15.78 12.99 -14.35
N GLU A 39 16.93 13.43 -13.84
CA GLU A 39 17.45 14.78 -14.07
C GLU A 39 17.63 15.07 -15.55
N GLU A 40 18.22 14.14 -16.30
CA GLU A 40 18.35 14.29 -17.74
C GLU A 40 16.98 14.35 -18.41
N GLN A 41 16.10 13.38 -18.12
CA GLN A 41 14.77 13.31 -18.72
C GLN A 41 13.91 14.54 -18.42
N ALA A 42 14.15 15.24 -17.32
CA ALA A 42 13.47 16.50 -17.01
C ALA A 42 13.83 17.63 -17.99
N THR A 43 15.02 17.58 -18.60
CA THR A 43 15.52 18.61 -19.53
C THR A 43 15.20 18.32 -21.01
N LEU A 44 14.89 17.07 -21.34
CA LEU A 44 14.67 16.65 -22.72
C LEU A 44 13.29 17.04 -23.25
N LYS A 45 13.24 17.50 -24.51
CA LYS A 45 11.99 17.84 -25.20
C LYS A 45 11.09 16.61 -25.43
N TYR A 46 11.70 15.44 -25.64
CA TYR A 46 11.03 14.17 -25.82
C TYR A 46 11.46 13.21 -24.73
N LYS A 47 10.77 13.26 -23.59
CA LYS A 47 11.05 12.42 -22.43
C LYS A 47 11.01 10.93 -22.80
N TRP A 48 11.91 10.19 -22.20
CA TRP A 48 12.07 8.74 -22.27
C TRP A 48 12.37 8.16 -23.66
N LYS A 49 12.72 9.00 -24.65
CA LYS A 49 13.08 8.53 -25.99
C LYS A 49 14.55 8.25 -26.18
N THR A 50 15.41 8.99 -25.49
CA THR A 50 16.86 8.87 -25.59
C THR A 50 17.49 9.27 -24.27
N SER A 51 18.71 8.81 -24.01
CA SER A 51 19.51 9.20 -22.86
C SER A 51 20.99 9.26 -23.23
N GLU A 52 21.75 10.20 -22.67
CA GLU A 52 23.20 10.32 -22.79
C GLU A 52 23.89 10.38 -21.41
N VAL A 53 23.12 10.18 -20.33
CA VAL A 53 23.51 10.51 -18.95
C VAL A 53 24.74 9.75 -18.43
N PHE A 54 25.08 8.62 -19.05
CA PHE A 54 26.26 7.81 -18.74
C PHE A 54 27.32 7.83 -19.84
N GLY A 55 27.37 8.88 -20.65
CA GLY A 55 28.40 9.09 -21.68
C GLY A 55 28.25 8.22 -22.92
N ALA A 56 27.11 7.53 -23.06
CA ALA A 56 26.72 6.77 -24.23
C ALA A 56 25.30 7.16 -24.62
N THR A 57 25.04 7.34 -25.91
CA THR A 57 23.70 7.57 -26.43
C THR A 57 22.90 6.27 -26.40
N TRP A 58 21.80 6.28 -25.67
CA TRP A 58 20.83 5.19 -25.57
C TRP A 58 19.60 5.51 -26.39
N GLU A 59 19.16 4.50 -27.14
CA GLU A 59 17.87 4.54 -27.83
C GLU A 59 16.72 4.24 -26.88
N GLU A 60 15.48 4.50 -27.33
CA GLU A 60 14.27 4.40 -26.51
C GLU A 60 14.15 3.07 -25.76
N TYR A 61 14.38 1.94 -26.44
CA TYR A 61 14.29 0.63 -25.80
C TYR A 61 15.36 0.41 -24.72
N GLU A 62 16.56 0.99 -24.87
CA GLU A 62 17.65 0.87 -23.90
C GLU A 62 17.40 1.72 -22.65
N VAL A 63 16.83 2.92 -22.84
CA VAL A 63 16.37 3.76 -21.72
C VAL A 63 15.32 3.01 -20.91
N HIS A 64 14.37 2.37 -21.59
CA HIS A 64 13.29 1.62 -20.97
C HIS A 64 13.77 0.35 -20.24
N ASP A 65 14.65 -0.45 -20.87
CA ASP A 65 15.26 -1.62 -20.22
C ASP A 65 16.04 -1.19 -18.97
N SER A 66 16.82 -0.11 -19.08
CA SER A 66 17.60 0.43 -17.96
C SER A 66 16.70 0.88 -16.81
N LEU A 67 15.64 1.63 -17.10
CA LEU A 67 14.67 2.08 -16.11
C LEU A 67 13.99 0.89 -15.43
N GLN A 68 13.49 -0.07 -16.20
CA GLN A 68 12.79 -1.23 -15.66
C GLN A 68 13.67 -2.02 -14.70
N PHE A 69 14.90 -2.39 -15.12
CA PHE A 69 15.79 -3.15 -14.25
C PHE A 69 16.24 -2.35 -13.02
N THR A 70 16.38 -1.03 -13.15
CA THR A 70 16.67 -0.15 -12.01
C THR A 70 15.53 -0.17 -10.99
N LEU A 71 14.28 -0.03 -11.43
CA LEU A 71 13.11 -0.05 -10.56
C LEU A 71 12.92 -1.42 -9.88
N VAL A 72 13.14 -2.51 -10.62
CA VAL A 72 13.08 -3.88 -10.03
C VAL A 72 14.18 -4.06 -8.99
N ALA A 73 15.41 -3.64 -9.29
CA ALA A 73 16.52 -3.71 -8.34
C ALA A 73 16.25 -2.91 -7.07
N LEU A 74 15.72 -1.69 -7.21
CA LEU A 74 15.31 -0.86 -6.07
C LEU A 74 14.20 -1.53 -5.25
N CYS A 75 13.18 -2.09 -5.90
CA CYS A 75 12.12 -2.82 -5.21
C CYS A 75 12.69 -3.97 -4.38
N HIS A 76 13.49 -4.85 -4.98
CA HIS A 76 14.05 -6.00 -4.27
C HIS A 76 15.02 -5.58 -3.15
N ALA A 77 15.87 -4.58 -3.39
CA ALA A 77 16.81 -4.07 -2.40
C ALA A 77 16.11 -3.46 -1.18
N SER A 78 15.03 -2.69 -1.39
CA SER A 78 14.28 -2.00 -0.33
C SER A 78 13.53 -2.93 0.64
N ILE A 79 13.48 -4.24 0.38
CA ILE A 79 12.94 -5.24 1.32
C ILE A 79 13.85 -5.38 2.56
N ASP A 80 15.15 -5.13 2.42
CA ASP A 80 16.08 -5.19 3.55
C ASP A 80 16.01 -3.89 4.37
N SER A 81 15.90 -4.01 5.70
CA SER A 81 15.73 -2.84 6.58
C SER A 81 16.93 -1.92 6.58
N ASP A 82 18.14 -2.47 6.49
CA ASP A 82 19.34 -1.65 6.53
C ASP A 82 19.57 -0.94 5.19
N ILE A 83 19.27 -1.62 4.07
CA ILE A 83 19.29 -0.99 2.75
C ILE A 83 18.20 0.09 2.65
N ALA A 84 17.00 -0.18 3.17
CA ALA A 84 15.93 0.82 3.22
C ALA A 84 16.38 2.07 3.98
N ALA A 85 17.06 1.92 5.11
CA ALA A 85 17.63 3.05 5.87
C ALA A 85 18.60 3.89 5.01
N GLU A 86 19.52 3.26 4.30
CA GLU A 86 20.43 3.96 3.38
C GLU A 86 19.67 4.64 2.23
N MET A 87 18.64 4.00 1.68
CA MET A 87 17.78 4.59 0.65
C MET A 87 17.02 5.82 1.16
N HIS A 88 16.61 5.85 2.44
CA HIS A 88 16.02 7.03 3.06
C HIS A 88 17.00 8.19 3.12
N GLU A 89 18.24 7.94 3.55
CA GLU A 89 19.29 8.96 3.60
C GLU A 89 19.58 9.57 2.22
N LEU A 90 19.43 8.78 1.16
CA LEU A 90 19.60 9.20 -0.23
C LEU A 90 18.36 9.86 -0.85
N GLY A 91 17.25 10.00 -0.12
CA GLY A 91 16.03 10.63 -0.64
C GLY A 91 15.24 9.77 -1.64
N THR A 92 15.40 8.45 -1.61
CA THR A 92 14.86 7.53 -2.63
C THR A 92 13.34 7.61 -2.79
N ILE A 93 12.58 7.90 -1.72
CA ILE A 93 11.13 8.11 -1.80
C ILE A 93 10.78 9.27 -2.74
N GLU A 94 11.51 10.38 -2.64
CA GLU A 94 11.29 11.54 -3.50
C GLU A 94 11.62 11.18 -4.96
N THR A 95 12.74 10.48 -5.19
CA THR A 95 13.16 10.02 -6.51
C THR A 95 12.12 9.08 -7.14
N LEU A 96 11.61 8.10 -6.39
CA LEU A 96 10.57 7.17 -6.84
C LEU A 96 9.26 7.90 -7.12
N PHE A 97 8.85 8.83 -6.25
CA PHE A 97 7.63 9.61 -6.47
C PHE A 97 7.74 10.51 -7.72
N GLN A 98 8.86 11.19 -7.90
CA GLN A 98 9.11 11.99 -9.11
C GLN A 98 9.09 11.11 -10.36
N THR A 99 9.66 9.90 -10.29
CA THR A 99 9.59 8.91 -11.39
C THR A 99 8.13 8.63 -11.74
N LEU A 100 7.30 8.32 -10.74
CA LEU A 100 5.87 8.06 -10.93
C LEU A 100 5.17 9.23 -11.62
N SER A 101 5.47 10.47 -11.23
CA SER A 101 4.82 11.67 -11.77
C SER A 101 5.20 12.00 -13.23
N VAL A 102 6.34 11.53 -13.72
CA VAL A 102 6.84 11.87 -15.07
C VAL A 102 6.86 10.69 -16.03
N LEU A 103 6.38 9.52 -15.60
CA LEU A 103 6.23 8.34 -16.46
C LEU A 103 5.16 8.57 -17.53
N PRO A 104 5.40 8.16 -18.79
CA PRO A 104 4.37 8.19 -19.82
C PRO A 104 3.23 7.21 -19.50
N GLU A 105 1.99 7.59 -19.80
CA GLU A 105 0.82 6.72 -19.59
C GLU A 105 0.93 5.36 -20.28
N GLN A 106 1.62 5.30 -21.44
CA GLN A 106 1.87 4.06 -22.19
C GLN A 106 2.86 3.11 -21.50
N ARG A 107 3.42 3.50 -20.34
CA ARG A 107 4.40 2.76 -19.56
C ARG A 107 3.87 2.40 -18.17
N SER A 108 2.58 2.06 -18.11
CA SER A 108 1.89 1.55 -16.92
C SER A 108 2.63 0.39 -16.24
N ASP A 109 3.35 -0.43 -17.00
CA ASP A 109 3.99 -1.64 -16.49
C ASP A 109 5.11 -1.38 -15.46
N TYR A 110 5.59 -0.14 -15.33
CA TYR A 110 6.60 0.24 -14.34
C TYR A 110 6.01 0.72 -13.01
N VAL A 111 4.75 1.12 -13.02
CA VAL A 111 4.06 1.67 -11.85
C VAL A 111 4.06 0.69 -10.66
N PRO A 112 3.81 -0.62 -10.82
CA PRO A 112 3.88 -1.57 -9.72
C PRO A 112 5.21 -1.53 -8.97
N PHE A 113 6.34 -1.55 -9.67
CA PHE A 113 7.67 -1.57 -9.03
C PHE A 113 7.95 -0.30 -8.25
N ILE A 114 7.46 0.85 -8.74
CA ILE A 114 7.59 2.12 -8.01
C ILE A 114 6.73 2.10 -6.74
N LEU A 115 5.48 1.65 -6.85
CA LEU A 115 4.57 1.58 -5.71
C LEU A 115 5.03 0.54 -4.67
N GLU A 116 5.58 -0.60 -5.10
CA GLU A 116 6.19 -1.59 -4.21
C GLU A 116 7.43 -1.04 -3.49
N GLY A 117 8.31 -0.33 -4.21
CA GLY A 117 9.44 0.37 -3.60
C GLY A 117 9.00 1.41 -2.58
N LEU A 118 7.98 2.22 -2.92
CA LEU A 118 7.39 3.19 -1.99
C LEU A 118 6.77 2.51 -0.77
N ARG A 119 6.05 1.39 -0.95
CA ARG A 119 5.48 0.60 0.14
C ARG A 119 6.57 0.14 1.09
N ASN A 120 7.62 -0.48 0.56
CA ASN A 120 8.74 -1.00 1.36
C ASN A 120 9.42 0.12 2.16
N LEU A 121 9.74 1.23 1.51
CA LEU A 121 10.41 2.37 2.16
C LEU A 121 9.52 3.06 3.19
N CYS A 122 8.23 3.26 2.90
CA CYS A 122 7.31 3.85 3.87
C CYS A 122 7.02 2.92 5.05
N GLY A 123 7.11 1.60 4.85
CA GLY A 123 6.91 0.58 5.89
C GLY A 123 8.15 0.25 6.71
N SER A 124 9.32 0.76 6.34
CA SER A 124 10.55 0.56 7.11
C SER A 124 10.52 1.34 8.43
N ASP A 125 11.14 0.78 9.48
CA ASP A 125 11.23 1.39 10.82
C ASP A 125 12.10 2.66 10.86
N CYS A 126 12.64 3.10 9.72
CA CYS A 126 13.71 4.08 9.61
C CYS A 126 13.29 5.54 9.85
N GLY A 127 12.11 5.78 10.45
CA GLY A 127 11.65 7.13 10.79
C GLY A 127 11.42 7.98 9.54
N TYR A 128 10.29 7.78 8.88
CA TYR A 128 9.86 8.59 7.76
C TYR A 128 9.59 10.04 8.21
N THR A 129 10.49 10.98 7.90
CA THR A 129 10.34 12.39 8.35
C THR A 129 10.02 13.38 7.22
N ASN A 130 10.31 13.04 5.96
CA ASN A 130 10.17 13.97 4.83
C ASN A 130 9.50 13.30 3.63
N SER A 131 8.17 13.30 3.63
CA SER A 131 7.41 12.94 2.44
C SER A 131 7.40 14.05 1.41
N PRO A 132 7.38 13.71 0.11
CA PRO A 132 6.91 14.63 -0.92
C PRO A 132 5.51 15.14 -0.58
N THR A 133 5.27 16.44 -0.77
CA THR A 133 4.02 17.13 -0.39
C THR A 133 2.78 16.45 -0.98
N ASP A 134 2.86 16.02 -2.23
CA ASP A 134 1.73 15.49 -2.98
C ASP A 134 1.61 13.95 -2.94
N LEU A 135 2.55 13.24 -2.29
CA LEU A 135 2.56 11.77 -2.28
C LEU A 135 1.24 11.20 -1.76
N VAL A 136 0.78 11.68 -0.60
CA VAL A 136 -0.47 11.21 0.02
C VAL A 136 -1.67 11.48 -0.90
N GLN A 137 -1.71 12.66 -1.52
CA GLN A 137 -2.77 13.02 -2.46
C GLN A 137 -2.78 12.07 -3.66
N SER A 138 -1.63 11.78 -4.26
CA SER A 138 -1.52 10.85 -5.38
C SER A 138 -1.88 9.42 -5.01
N MET A 139 -1.51 8.95 -3.81
CA MET A 139 -1.93 7.61 -3.37
C MET A 139 -3.44 7.51 -3.20
N TRP A 140 -4.10 8.56 -2.68
CA TRP A 140 -5.56 8.63 -2.65
C TRP A 140 -6.18 8.61 -4.05
N GLU A 141 -5.59 9.31 -5.01
CA GLU A 141 -6.06 9.33 -6.39
C GLU A 141 -5.92 7.95 -7.06
N ILE A 142 -4.81 7.25 -6.83
CA ILE A 142 -4.62 5.88 -7.33
C ILE A 142 -5.64 4.93 -6.70
N LEU A 143 -5.73 4.91 -5.36
CA LEU A 143 -6.65 4.03 -4.62
C LEU A 143 -8.12 4.21 -5.06
N LEU A 144 -8.54 5.46 -5.27
CA LEU A 144 -9.95 5.78 -5.57
C LEU A 144 -10.26 5.86 -7.08
N SER A 145 -9.27 5.68 -7.96
CA SER A 145 -9.48 5.74 -9.41
C SER A 145 -10.11 4.46 -9.94
N ASP A 146 -11.15 4.60 -10.75
CA ASP A 146 -11.80 3.53 -11.51
C ASP A 146 -11.00 3.06 -12.74
N LYS A 147 -9.90 3.75 -13.07
CA LYS A 147 -9.08 3.49 -14.26
C LYS A 147 -7.80 2.72 -13.97
N THR A 148 -7.47 2.52 -12.70
CA THR A 148 -6.22 1.86 -12.30
C THR A 148 -6.45 0.36 -12.10
N SER A 149 -5.36 -0.42 -12.19
CA SER A 149 -5.44 -1.84 -11.88
C SER A 149 -5.69 -2.07 -10.39
N LEU A 150 -6.40 -3.15 -10.04
CA LEU A 150 -6.65 -3.52 -8.64
C LEU A 150 -5.35 -3.63 -7.83
N TYR A 151 -4.28 -4.13 -8.45
CA TYR A 151 -2.98 -4.24 -7.80
C TYR A 151 -2.36 -2.88 -7.47
N TRP A 152 -2.58 -1.85 -8.29
CA TRP A 152 -2.10 -0.50 -7.95
C TRP A 152 -2.89 0.12 -6.81
N GLN A 153 -4.20 -0.15 -6.76
CA GLN A 153 -5.05 0.28 -5.65
C GLN A 153 -4.62 -0.39 -4.34
N GLU A 154 -4.30 -1.69 -4.39
CA GLU A 154 -3.74 -2.45 -3.27
C GLU A 154 -2.46 -1.81 -2.75
N LEU A 155 -1.45 -1.61 -3.61
CA LEU A 155 -0.19 -0.98 -3.21
C LEU A 155 -0.37 0.45 -2.70
N ALA A 156 -1.28 1.24 -3.29
CA ALA A 156 -1.58 2.58 -2.81
C ALA A 156 -2.20 2.58 -1.41
N ALA A 157 -3.09 1.61 -1.12
CA ALA A 157 -3.63 1.42 0.23
C ALA A 157 -2.54 1.01 1.24
N GLU A 158 -1.61 0.14 0.85
CA GLU A 158 -0.48 -0.26 1.70
C GLU A 158 0.48 0.91 1.97
N VAL A 159 0.81 1.72 0.96
CA VAL A 159 1.62 2.94 1.13
C VAL A 159 0.94 3.92 2.10
N LEU A 160 -0.36 4.18 1.92
CA LEU A 160 -1.12 5.04 2.83
C LEU A 160 -1.14 4.47 4.25
N THR A 161 -1.33 3.16 4.40
CA THR A 161 -1.32 2.47 5.68
C THR A 161 0.00 2.70 6.40
N ASN A 162 1.13 2.51 5.71
CA ASN A 162 2.47 2.69 6.27
C ASN A 162 2.74 4.14 6.67
N ILE A 163 2.35 5.12 5.84
CA ILE A 163 2.48 6.55 6.17
C ILE A 163 1.67 6.89 7.44
N LEU A 164 0.46 6.34 7.58
CA LEU A 164 -0.41 6.61 8.72
C LEU A 164 0.11 6.03 10.04
N VAL A 165 0.87 4.93 10.01
CA VAL A 165 1.51 4.38 11.22
C VAL A 165 2.49 5.40 11.81
N ILE A 166 3.25 6.07 10.95
CA ILE A 166 4.32 6.98 11.35
C ILE A 166 3.76 8.40 11.60
N GLU A 167 2.89 8.87 10.73
CA GLU A 167 2.38 10.25 10.75
C GLU A 167 0.85 10.31 10.53
N PRO A 168 0.04 9.95 11.54
CA PRO A 168 -1.43 9.93 11.43
C PRO A 168 -2.05 11.25 10.99
N SER A 169 -1.43 12.39 11.33
CA SER A 169 -1.90 13.72 10.95
C SER A 169 -1.91 13.96 9.44
N ARG A 170 -1.18 13.17 8.66
CA ARG A 170 -1.12 13.28 7.20
C ARG A 170 -2.18 12.46 6.48
N ALA A 171 -3.09 11.80 7.21
CA ALA A 171 -4.18 11.03 6.62
C ALA A 171 -4.92 11.75 5.49
N ALA A 172 -5.12 13.06 5.63
CA ALA A 172 -5.95 13.87 4.73
C ALA A 172 -7.30 13.18 4.43
N ALA A 173 -7.82 12.44 5.41
CA ALA A 173 -9.00 11.61 5.26
C ALA A 173 -10.25 12.47 5.36
N SER A 174 -10.82 12.82 4.21
CA SER A 174 -12.11 13.51 4.14
C SER A 174 -13.27 12.51 4.31
N PRO A 175 -14.48 12.97 4.67
CA PRO A 175 -15.66 12.12 4.71
C PRO A 175 -15.91 11.37 3.38
N GLU A 176 -15.64 12.02 2.24
CA GLU A 176 -15.79 11.44 0.91
C GLU A 176 -14.77 10.32 0.68
N ARG A 177 -13.51 10.52 1.08
CA ARG A 177 -12.47 9.49 0.99
C ARG A 177 -12.80 8.29 1.87
N LEU A 178 -13.22 8.52 3.11
CA LEU A 178 -13.63 7.46 4.03
C LEU A 178 -14.81 6.67 3.46
N SER A 179 -15.83 7.38 2.97
CA SER A 179 -17.02 6.77 2.35
C SER A 179 -16.64 5.94 1.11
N ALA A 180 -15.81 6.47 0.22
CA ALA A 180 -15.34 5.75 -0.97
C ALA A 180 -14.48 4.52 -0.61
N THR A 181 -13.56 4.66 0.34
CA THR A 181 -12.72 3.56 0.84
C THR A 181 -13.56 2.45 1.45
N LEU A 182 -14.59 2.79 2.23
CA LEU A 182 -15.53 1.80 2.74
C LEU A 182 -16.30 1.08 1.63
N SER A 183 -16.57 1.75 0.51
CA SER A 183 -17.24 1.10 -0.64
C SER A 183 -16.33 0.07 -1.29
N LEU A 184 -15.06 0.43 -1.48
CA LEU A 184 -14.03 -0.48 -1.98
C LEU A 184 -13.86 -1.69 -1.06
N PHE A 185 -13.77 -1.47 0.26
CA PHE A 185 -13.69 -2.53 1.25
C PHE A 185 -14.90 -3.48 1.18
N LEU A 186 -16.13 -2.96 1.27
CA LEU A 186 -17.34 -3.79 1.27
C LEU A 186 -17.49 -4.57 -0.04
N HIS A 187 -17.06 -4.01 -1.16
CA HIS A 187 -16.98 -4.73 -2.42
C HIS A 187 -15.94 -5.86 -2.32
N ALA A 188 -14.71 -5.54 -1.91
CA ALA A 188 -13.59 -6.47 -1.87
C ALA A 188 -13.83 -7.69 -0.96
N VAL A 189 -14.48 -7.51 0.19
CA VAL A 189 -14.76 -8.63 1.11
C VAL A 189 -15.91 -9.54 0.66
N THR A 190 -16.61 -9.18 -0.42
CA THR A 190 -17.71 -9.97 -0.98
C THR A 190 -17.38 -10.64 -2.31
N VAL A 191 -16.22 -10.34 -2.89
CA VAL A 191 -15.75 -10.90 -4.16
C VAL A 191 -14.59 -11.87 -3.89
N PRO A 192 -14.69 -13.16 -4.31
CA PRO A 192 -13.70 -14.18 -3.96
C PRO A 192 -12.24 -13.93 -4.40
N ASP A 193 -12.02 -13.12 -5.44
CA ASP A 193 -10.69 -12.89 -6.05
C ASP A 193 -10.05 -11.56 -5.62
N THR A 194 -10.59 -10.91 -4.58
CA THR A 194 -10.13 -9.58 -4.13
C THR A 194 -9.63 -9.59 -2.68
N ALA A 195 -9.20 -10.74 -2.17
CA ALA A 195 -8.78 -10.89 -0.78
C ALA A 195 -7.61 -9.99 -0.39
N ASN A 196 -6.53 -9.95 -1.18
CA ASN A 196 -5.36 -9.10 -0.92
C ASN A 196 -5.72 -7.61 -0.90
N PHE A 197 -6.49 -7.15 -1.89
CA PHE A 197 -7.02 -5.79 -1.89
C PHE A 197 -7.92 -5.52 -0.67
N GLY A 198 -8.75 -6.50 -0.28
CA GLY A 198 -9.56 -6.44 0.92
C GLY A 198 -8.71 -6.29 2.19
N ILE A 199 -7.58 -6.98 2.30
CA ILE A 199 -6.62 -6.88 3.41
C ILE A 199 -6.05 -5.47 3.45
N ALA A 200 -5.48 -4.99 2.34
CA ALA A 200 -4.85 -3.67 2.26
C ALA A 200 -5.83 -2.53 2.63
N VAL A 201 -7.07 -2.60 2.14
CA VAL A 201 -8.09 -1.59 2.49
C VAL A 201 -8.59 -1.75 3.94
N SER A 202 -8.67 -2.98 4.47
CA SER A 202 -9.01 -3.20 5.88
C SER A 202 -7.98 -2.57 6.80
N ASP A 203 -6.70 -2.79 6.53
CA ASP A 203 -5.59 -2.26 7.33
C ASP A 203 -5.51 -0.73 7.23
N LEU A 204 -5.76 -0.16 6.05
CA LEU A 204 -5.91 1.28 5.88
C LEU A 204 -7.05 1.83 6.75
N LEU A 205 -8.24 1.22 6.69
CA LEU A 205 -9.39 1.63 7.50
C LEU A 205 -9.10 1.48 9.01
N CYS A 206 -8.37 0.44 9.43
CA CYS A 206 -7.92 0.25 10.80
C CYS A 206 -7.08 1.44 11.29
N ASN A 207 -6.06 1.84 10.52
CA ASN A 207 -5.18 2.94 10.87
C ASN A 207 -5.90 4.29 10.84
N LEU A 208 -6.81 4.50 9.89
CA LEU A 208 -7.68 5.69 9.87
C LEU A 208 -8.57 5.75 11.13
N CYS A 209 -9.06 4.61 11.61
CA CYS A 209 -9.88 4.55 12.83
C CYS A 209 -9.10 4.77 14.13
N CYS A 210 -7.77 4.90 14.09
CA CYS A 210 -7.01 5.42 15.22
C CYS A 210 -7.34 6.89 15.52
N ASP A 211 -7.78 7.65 14.50
CA ASP A 211 -8.40 8.96 14.69
C ASP A 211 -9.89 8.81 15.05
N GLN A 212 -10.29 9.44 16.16
CA GLN A 212 -11.64 9.29 16.69
C GLN A 212 -12.71 9.87 15.74
N ALA A 213 -12.42 10.96 15.02
CA ALA A 213 -13.39 11.54 14.09
C ALA A 213 -13.60 10.64 12.88
N CYS A 214 -12.53 10.09 12.31
CA CYS A 214 -12.59 9.10 11.24
C CYS A 214 -13.35 7.84 11.67
N CYS A 215 -13.07 7.33 12.88
CA CYS A 215 -13.76 6.18 13.44
C CYS A 215 -15.28 6.42 13.55
N LEU A 216 -15.72 7.57 14.05
CA LEU A 216 -17.14 7.92 14.16
C LEU A 216 -17.82 8.08 12.79
N LEU A 217 -17.13 8.72 11.84
CA LEU A 217 -17.62 8.83 10.46
C LEU A 217 -17.80 7.46 9.81
N LEU A 218 -16.86 6.54 10.02
CA LEU A 218 -16.94 5.18 9.47
C LEU A 218 -18.10 4.39 10.08
N ILE A 219 -18.36 4.52 11.38
CA ILE A 219 -19.53 3.91 12.05
C ILE A 219 -20.83 4.45 11.43
N CYS A 220 -20.95 5.76 11.28
CA CYS A 220 -22.12 6.39 10.66
C CYS A 220 -22.33 5.90 9.22
N GLU A 221 -21.26 5.76 8.44
CA GLU A 221 -21.34 5.28 7.07
C GLU A 221 -21.66 3.78 6.97
N LEU A 222 -21.15 2.95 7.88
CA LEU A 222 -21.56 1.55 7.99
C LEU A 222 -23.05 1.43 8.32
N ASP A 223 -23.56 2.32 9.17
CA ASP A 223 -24.96 2.37 9.57
C ASP A 223 -25.91 2.70 8.39
N THR A 224 -25.46 3.49 7.41
CA THR A 224 -26.26 3.80 6.21
C THR A 224 -26.25 2.66 5.19
N ARG A 225 -25.22 1.81 5.19
CA ARG A 225 -24.99 0.75 4.20
C ARG A 225 -25.43 -0.64 4.64
N ARG A 226 -25.74 -0.82 5.92
CA ARG A 226 -26.19 -2.11 6.46
C ARG A 226 -27.46 -2.61 5.71
N PRO A 227 -27.56 -3.92 5.43
CA PRO A 227 -28.76 -4.49 4.83
C PRO A 227 -30.02 -4.25 5.67
N ARG A 228 -31.21 -4.23 5.05
CA ARG A 228 -32.49 -4.01 5.75
C ARG A 228 -32.74 -4.99 6.91
N GLY A 229 -32.20 -6.20 6.83
CA GLY A 229 -32.28 -7.21 7.90
C GLY A 229 -31.52 -6.83 9.18
N HIS A 230 -30.62 -5.85 9.11
CA HIS A 230 -29.71 -5.46 10.18
C HIS A 230 -30.08 -4.11 10.82
N LEU A 231 -31.21 -3.50 10.46
CA LEU A 231 -31.61 -2.17 10.95
C LEU A 231 -31.80 -2.07 12.48
N ARG A 232 -31.90 -3.20 13.18
CA ARG A 232 -31.99 -3.26 14.65
C ARG A 232 -30.62 -3.34 15.33
N HIS A 233 -29.55 -3.45 14.56
CA HIS A 233 -28.17 -3.60 15.02
C HIS A 233 -27.31 -2.48 14.41
N SER A 234 -26.20 -2.13 15.06
CA SER A 234 -25.26 -1.17 14.47
C SER A 234 -24.56 -1.79 13.25
N GLY A 235 -24.05 -0.95 12.37
CA GLY A 235 -23.28 -1.34 11.19
C GLY A 235 -22.02 -2.14 11.57
N VAL A 236 -21.45 -1.89 12.75
CA VAL A 236 -20.33 -2.68 13.30
C VAL A 236 -20.74 -4.14 13.56
N VAL A 237 -21.98 -4.39 13.99
CA VAL A 237 -22.51 -5.76 14.15
C VAL A 237 -22.66 -6.45 12.79
N TYR A 238 -23.13 -5.73 11.78
CA TYR A 238 -23.18 -6.24 10.41
C TYR A 238 -21.78 -6.62 9.91
N LEU A 239 -20.79 -5.76 10.14
CA LEU A 239 -19.39 -6.02 9.79
C LEU A 239 -18.82 -7.24 10.53
N ALA A 240 -19.10 -7.40 11.82
CA ALA A 240 -18.67 -8.57 12.58
C ALA A 240 -19.24 -9.87 12.00
N GLN A 241 -20.52 -9.89 11.62
CA GLN A 241 -21.13 -11.06 10.98
C GLN A 241 -20.59 -11.32 9.57
N LEU A 242 -20.18 -10.27 8.85
CA LEU A 242 -19.51 -10.42 7.56
C LEU A 242 -18.14 -11.07 7.75
N THR A 243 -17.40 -10.61 8.76
CA THR A 243 -16.08 -11.16 9.17
C THR A 243 -16.16 -12.64 9.53
N GLU A 244 -17.18 -13.06 10.28
CA GLU A 244 -17.39 -14.48 10.63
C GLU A 244 -17.60 -15.38 9.40
N LYS A 245 -18.09 -14.83 8.28
CA LYS A 245 -18.37 -15.56 7.04
C LYS A 245 -17.19 -15.58 6.06
N THR A 246 -16.22 -14.70 6.25
CA THR A 246 -15.00 -14.62 5.43
C THR A 246 -14.26 -15.95 5.50
N GLN A 247 -13.92 -16.50 4.34
CA GLN A 247 -13.22 -17.79 4.22
C GLN A 247 -11.69 -17.63 4.19
N ASP A 248 -11.20 -16.48 3.73
CA ASP A 248 -9.77 -16.18 3.73
C ASP A 248 -9.32 -15.77 5.14
N ASP A 249 -8.38 -16.53 5.70
CA ASP A 249 -7.94 -16.36 7.09
C ASP A 249 -7.20 -15.04 7.32
N ALA A 250 -6.41 -14.57 6.33
CA ALA A 250 -5.65 -13.33 6.44
C ALA A 250 -6.58 -12.12 6.39
N LEU A 251 -7.51 -12.11 5.42
CA LEU A 251 -8.55 -11.08 5.34
C LEU A 251 -9.41 -11.06 6.59
N LYS A 252 -9.78 -12.23 7.11
CA LYS A 252 -10.56 -12.33 8.35
C LYS A 252 -9.82 -11.68 9.52
N GLN A 253 -8.51 -11.88 9.67
CA GLN A 253 -7.72 -11.24 10.73
C GLN A 253 -7.72 -9.71 10.61
N SER A 254 -7.50 -9.15 9.42
CA SER A 254 -7.57 -7.69 9.21
C SER A 254 -8.96 -7.13 9.49
N MET A 255 -10.02 -7.85 9.09
CA MET A 255 -11.40 -7.48 9.40
C MET A 255 -11.70 -7.54 10.91
N GLU A 256 -11.19 -8.54 11.63
CA GLU A 256 -11.34 -8.66 13.09
C GLU A 256 -10.67 -7.47 13.81
N ALA A 257 -9.50 -7.03 13.36
CA ALA A 257 -8.84 -5.83 13.87
C ALA A 257 -9.68 -4.57 13.64
N LEU A 258 -10.29 -4.43 12.46
CA LEU A 258 -11.18 -3.30 12.14
C LEU A 258 -12.42 -3.30 13.03
N VAL A 259 -13.09 -4.45 13.15
CA VAL A 259 -14.26 -4.63 14.03
C VAL A 259 -13.91 -4.29 15.47
N HIS A 260 -12.74 -4.73 15.94
CA HIS A 260 -12.25 -4.43 17.28
C HIS A 260 -12.11 -2.93 17.50
N ASN A 261 -11.42 -2.20 16.61
CA ASN A 261 -11.23 -0.75 16.71
C ASN A 261 -12.56 0.01 16.73
N LEU A 262 -13.47 -0.34 15.82
CA LEU A 262 -14.81 0.27 15.75
C LEU A 262 -15.65 0.00 16.99
N SER A 263 -15.53 -1.19 17.59
CA SER A 263 -16.29 -1.59 18.78
C SER A 263 -15.90 -0.78 20.03
N TRP A 264 -14.69 -0.22 20.09
CA TRP A 264 -14.32 0.66 21.20
C TRP A 264 -15.07 2.00 21.17
N SER A 265 -15.40 2.48 19.97
CA SER A 265 -16.07 3.75 19.73
C SER A 265 -17.59 3.63 19.51
N ASP A 266 -18.13 2.41 19.39
CA ASP A 266 -19.57 2.11 19.33
C ASP A 266 -20.06 1.35 20.59
N PRO A 267 -20.53 2.06 21.64
CA PRO A 267 -21.02 1.42 22.86
C PRO A 267 -22.21 0.46 22.65
N ALA A 268 -23.04 0.70 21.64
CA ALA A 268 -24.22 -0.12 21.35
C ALA A 268 -23.82 -1.38 20.57
N GLY A 269 -22.92 -1.24 19.60
CA GLY A 269 -22.29 -2.35 18.89
C GLY A 269 -21.46 -3.23 19.80
N LYS A 270 -20.65 -2.65 20.68
CA LYS A 270 -19.78 -3.38 21.63
C LYS A 270 -20.52 -4.45 22.42
N ARG A 271 -21.67 -4.10 23.00
CA ARG A 271 -22.51 -5.04 23.77
C ARG A 271 -23.10 -6.16 22.90
N SER A 272 -23.43 -5.85 21.65
CA SER A 272 -24.00 -6.81 20.71
C SER A 272 -22.93 -7.77 20.19
N ILE A 273 -21.72 -7.26 19.90
CA ILE A 273 -20.57 -8.04 19.47
C ILE A 273 -20.09 -8.98 20.58
N GLN A 274 -20.04 -8.51 21.83
CA GLN A 274 -19.74 -9.39 22.98
C GLN A 274 -20.74 -10.55 23.11
N LYS A 275 -22.03 -10.31 22.80
CA LYS A 275 -23.05 -11.37 22.78
C LYS A 275 -22.87 -12.33 21.60
N LEU A 276 -22.51 -11.83 20.42
CA LEU A 276 -22.22 -12.65 19.24
C LEU A 276 -20.99 -13.55 19.51
N ALA A 277 -19.89 -12.97 20.00
CA ALA A 277 -18.68 -13.71 20.36
C ALA A 277 -18.97 -14.78 21.42
N LEU A 278 -19.75 -14.46 22.46
CA LEU A 278 -20.18 -15.45 23.46
C LEU A 278 -21.04 -16.57 22.85
N SER A 279 -21.94 -16.23 21.92
CA SER A 279 -22.80 -17.22 21.25
C SER A 279 -21.99 -18.14 20.34
N SER A 280 -21.03 -17.58 19.58
CA SER A 280 -20.11 -18.32 18.73
C SER A 280 -19.24 -19.27 19.56
N PHE A 281 -18.65 -18.77 20.65
CA PHE A 281 -17.90 -19.58 21.62
C PHE A 281 -18.74 -20.75 22.18
N MET A 282 -19.95 -20.48 22.65
CA MET A 282 -20.85 -21.52 23.17
C MET A 282 -21.21 -22.58 22.11
N ASN A 283 -21.37 -22.18 20.85
CA ASN A 283 -21.65 -23.12 19.76
C ASN A 283 -20.45 -24.04 19.47
N CYS A 284 -19.21 -23.53 19.54
CA CYS A 284 -18.01 -24.35 19.42
C CYS A 284 -17.88 -25.38 20.56
N PHE A 285 -18.32 -25.05 21.78
CA PHE A 285 -18.33 -26.00 22.89
C PHE A 285 -19.48 -27.01 22.81
N ALA A 286 -20.65 -26.59 22.31
CA ALA A 286 -21.80 -27.47 22.13
C ALA A 286 -21.53 -28.58 21.09
N THR A 287 -20.76 -28.30 20.03
CA THR A 287 -20.36 -29.30 19.02
C THR A 287 -19.25 -30.25 19.47
N ILE A 288 -18.45 -29.88 20.48
CA ILE A 288 -17.47 -30.80 21.12
C ILE A 288 -18.17 -31.78 22.08
N SER A 289 -19.41 -31.47 22.47
CA SER A 289 -20.20 -32.24 23.46
C SER A 289 -21.20 -33.23 22.83
N SER A 290 -21.17 -33.38 21.50
CA SER A 290 -22.02 -34.28 20.69
C SER A 290 -21.19 -35.24 19.87
#